data_AF-G5C7S6-F1
#
_entry.id   AF-G5C7S6-F1
#
_cell.length_a   1.000
_cell.length_b   1.000
_cell.length_c   1.000
_cell.angle_alpha   90.00
_cell.angle_beta   90.00
_cell.angle_gamma   90.00
#
_symmetry.space_group_name_H-M   'P 1'
#
loop_
_entity.id
_entity.type
_entity.pdbx_description
1 polymer ?
#
loop_
_entity_poly.entity_id
_entity_poly.type
_entity_poly.pdbx_seq_one_letter_code
_entity_poly.pdbx_strand_id
1 'polypeptide(L)'
;MKEQTTKTEMLQSVFQDCEEHFSEVFRVVSECLYLVFGIDVKEVDSPSNSYVLVSALGLTYDGTVDDDQSFPKTSILIIILGVIFLQGNCANEEVIWEVLSGIGVYAGREHFVYGEPRKFITEDLVQEGYLEYQQVPNSNPPQYELLWGPRAHTETSKMEVLEFLAKA
;
A
#
# COMPACT_ATOMS: atom_id res chain seq x y z
N MET A 1 2.76 -13.57 16.68
CA MET A 1 3.26 -14.41 15.57
C MET A 1 2.23 -14.26 14.47
N LYS A 2 2.61 -13.84 13.26
CA LYS A 2 1.64 -13.73 12.15
C LYS A 2 1.18 -15.14 11.77
N GLU A 3 -0.10 -15.31 11.50
CA GLU A 3 -0.67 -16.58 11.09
C GLU A 3 -0.08 -17.01 9.75
N GLN A 4 0.19 -18.31 9.62
CA GLN A 4 0.72 -18.92 8.40
C GLN A 4 -0.36 -19.77 7.78
N THR A 5 -0.33 -19.91 6.47
CA THR A 5 -1.21 -20.82 5.74
C THR A 5 -0.41 -21.69 4.79
N THR A 6 -0.87 -22.90 4.54
CA THR A 6 -0.18 -23.86 3.67
C THR A 6 -0.90 -24.01 2.34
N LYS A 7 -0.17 -24.39 1.29
CA LYS A 7 -0.79 -24.76 0.01
C LYS A 7 -1.91 -25.79 0.19
N THR A 8 -1.71 -26.80 1.03
CA THR A 8 -2.72 -27.85 1.30
C THR A 8 -4.01 -27.26 1.87
N GLU A 9 -3.89 -26.33 2.82
CA GLU A 9 -5.04 -25.66 3.42
C GLU A 9 -5.79 -24.78 2.40
N MET A 10 -5.06 -24.03 1.56
CA MET A 10 -5.67 -23.24 0.48
C MET A 10 -6.43 -24.14 -0.50
N LEU A 11 -5.84 -25.27 -0.89
CA LEU A 11 -6.48 -26.23 -1.80
C LEU A 11 -7.79 -26.76 -1.21
N GLN A 12 -7.76 -27.16 0.06
CA GLN A 12 -8.91 -27.72 0.76
C GLN A 12 -10.02 -26.71 1.05
N SER A 13 -9.71 -25.40 1.15
CA SER A 13 -10.69 -24.38 1.51
C SER A 13 -11.25 -23.61 0.32
N VAL A 14 -10.40 -23.29 -0.66
CA VAL A 14 -10.73 -22.40 -1.79
C VAL A 14 -10.80 -23.16 -3.12
N PHE A 15 -10.03 -24.23 -3.30
CA PHE A 15 -9.86 -24.91 -4.60
C PHE A 15 -10.39 -26.35 -4.65
N GLN A 16 -11.36 -26.72 -3.81
CA GLN A 16 -11.81 -28.11 -3.63
C GLN A 16 -12.08 -28.89 -4.93
N ASP A 17 -12.55 -28.23 -5.99
CA ASP A 17 -12.85 -28.85 -7.29
C ASP A 17 -12.02 -28.28 -8.47
N CYS A 18 -11.01 -27.45 -8.20
CA CYS A 18 -10.24 -26.70 -9.21
C CYS A 18 -8.73 -26.65 -8.88
N GLU A 19 -8.18 -27.69 -8.26
CA GLU A 19 -6.78 -27.73 -7.81
C GLU A 19 -5.78 -27.52 -8.96
N GLU A 20 -6.12 -27.92 -10.18
CA GLU A 20 -5.30 -27.75 -11.38
C GLU A 20 -5.04 -26.28 -11.73
N HIS A 21 -5.92 -25.37 -11.30
CA HIS A 21 -5.79 -23.94 -11.54
C HIS A 21 -5.08 -23.20 -10.40
N PHE A 22 -4.68 -23.91 -9.34
CA PHE A 22 -4.09 -23.30 -8.14
C PHE A 22 -2.94 -22.35 -8.48
N SER A 23 -1.97 -22.78 -9.29
CA SER A 23 -0.78 -21.97 -9.59
C SER A 23 -1.11 -20.65 -10.29
N GLU A 24 -2.09 -20.65 -11.21
CA GLU A 24 -2.48 -19.45 -11.93
C GLU A 24 -3.27 -18.49 -11.03
N VAL A 25 -4.25 -19.01 -10.29
CA VAL A 25 -5.07 -18.19 -9.37
C VAL A 25 -4.23 -17.67 -8.22
N PHE A 26 -3.35 -18.50 -7.63
CA PHE A 26 -2.46 -18.08 -6.56
C PHE A 26 -1.53 -16.94 -7.01
N ARG A 27 -1.01 -17.01 -8.25
CA ARG A 27 -0.22 -15.91 -8.82
C ARG A 27 -1.04 -14.63 -8.93
N VAL A 28 -2.22 -14.70 -9.55
CA VAL A 28 -3.09 -13.52 -9.74
C VAL A 28 -3.51 -12.92 -8.39
N VAL A 29 -3.89 -13.76 -7.42
CA VAL A 29 -4.26 -13.29 -6.08
C VAL A 29 -3.07 -12.65 -5.37
N SER A 30 -1.87 -13.22 -5.49
CA SER A 30 -0.65 -12.64 -4.90
C SER A 30 -0.31 -11.29 -5.54
N GLU A 31 -0.48 -11.15 -6.86
CA GLU A 31 -0.33 -9.88 -7.56
C GLU A 31 -1.39 -8.87 -7.12
N CYS A 32 -2.66 -9.27 -6.96
CA CYS A 32 -3.71 -8.39 -6.45
C CYS A 32 -3.44 -7.95 -5.00
N LEU A 33 -3.00 -8.85 -4.13
CA LEU A 33 -2.61 -8.54 -2.75
C LEU A 33 -1.48 -7.49 -2.72
N TYR A 34 -0.51 -7.65 -3.61
CA TYR A 34 0.62 -6.74 -3.73
C TYR A 34 0.21 -5.35 -4.24
N LEU A 35 -0.49 -5.31 -5.38
CA LEU A 35 -0.85 -4.06 -6.08
C LEU A 35 -1.93 -3.26 -5.34
N VAL A 36 -2.97 -3.94 -4.85
CA VAL A 36 -4.15 -3.28 -4.30
C VAL A 36 -3.97 -3.00 -2.81
N PHE A 37 -3.43 -3.94 -2.05
CA PHE A 37 -3.35 -3.83 -0.58
C PHE A 37 -1.94 -3.57 -0.07
N GLY A 38 -0.91 -3.70 -0.92
CA GLY A 38 0.48 -3.59 -0.49
C GLY A 38 0.87 -4.74 0.44
N ILE A 39 0.40 -5.96 0.15
CA ILE A 39 0.69 -7.18 0.90
C ILE A 39 1.55 -8.10 0.04
N ASP A 40 2.70 -8.50 0.56
CA ASP A 40 3.59 -9.47 -0.04
C ASP A 40 3.34 -10.86 0.54
N VAL A 41 3.15 -11.84 -0.35
CA VAL A 41 2.98 -13.25 0.02
C VAL A 41 4.36 -13.90 0.02
N LYS A 42 4.89 -14.19 1.21
CA LYS A 42 6.24 -14.77 1.35
C LYS A 42 6.17 -16.24 1.73
N GLU A 43 6.86 -17.07 0.97
CA GLU A 43 7.12 -18.45 1.36
C GLU A 43 8.14 -18.48 2.50
N VAL A 44 7.81 -19.18 3.58
CA VAL A 44 8.65 -19.30 4.78
C VAL A 44 9.20 -20.71 4.98
N ASP A 45 8.58 -21.72 4.36
CA ASP A 45 9.04 -23.11 4.41
C ASP A 45 8.63 -23.86 3.14
N SER A 46 9.59 -24.13 2.27
CA SER A 46 9.35 -24.77 0.96
C SER A 46 8.93 -26.24 1.04
N PRO A 47 9.49 -27.09 1.93
CA PRO A 47 9.01 -28.46 2.13
C PRO A 47 7.53 -28.56 2.47
N SER A 48 7.01 -27.66 3.30
CA SER A 48 5.58 -27.63 3.67
C SER A 48 4.73 -26.74 2.77
N ASN A 49 5.34 -25.97 1.84
CA ASN A 49 4.70 -24.90 1.08
C ASN A 49 3.90 -23.97 2.00
N SER A 50 4.57 -23.45 3.04
CA SER A 50 3.99 -22.53 4.02
C SER A 50 4.26 -21.08 3.63
N TYR A 51 3.23 -20.25 3.73
CA TYR A 51 3.24 -18.84 3.35
C TYR A 51 2.80 -17.93 4.51
N VAL A 52 3.32 -16.71 4.52
CA VAL A 52 2.93 -15.63 5.42
C VAL A 52 2.61 -14.37 4.63
N LEU A 53 1.63 -13.60 5.11
CA LEU A 53 1.31 -12.28 4.58
C LEU A 53 2.10 -11.21 5.34
N VAL A 54 2.84 -10.38 4.62
CA VAL A 54 3.59 -9.26 5.20
C VAL A 54 3.29 -7.97 4.46
N SER A 55 3.31 -6.84 5.17
CA SER A 55 3.22 -5.54 4.54
C SER A 55 4.41 -5.35 3.60
N ALA A 56 4.14 -4.85 2.40
CA ALA A 56 5.16 -4.53 1.42
C ALA A 56 6.17 -3.54 2.01
N LEU A 57 7.43 -3.66 1.57
CA LEU A 57 8.59 -2.92 2.09
C LEU A 57 8.85 -3.09 3.60
N GLY A 58 8.14 -4.01 4.27
CA GLY A 58 8.28 -4.19 5.71
C GLY A 58 7.68 -3.05 6.54
N LEU A 59 6.79 -2.23 5.94
CA LEU A 59 6.14 -1.11 6.63
C LEU A 59 5.36 -1.62 7.85
N THR A 60 5.47 -0.89 8.95
CA THR A 60 4.90 -1.33 10.23
C THR A 60 3.46 -0.85 10.47
N TYR A 61 2.99 0.11 9.67
CA TYR A 61 1.62 0.59 9.65
C TYR A 61 0.96 0.21 8.33
N ASP A 62 -0.28 -0.28 8.39
CA ASP A 62 -1.04 -0.72 7.22
C ASP A 62 -2.33 0.07 7.00
N GLY A 63 -2.63 1.08 7.82
CA GLY A 63 -3.83 1.91 7.65
C GLY A 63 -5.14 1.26 8.06
N THR A 64 -5.09 0.08 8.70
CA THR A 64 -6.27 -0.57 9.27
C THR A 64 -6.67 0.08 10.60
N VAL A 65 -7.98 0.12 10.86
CA VAL A 65 -8.57 0.47 12.15
C VAL A 65 -8.99 -0.84 12.80
N ASP A 66 -8.95 -0.93 14.13
CA ASP A 66 -9.30 -2.12 14.94
C ASP A 66 -10.73 -2.71 14.71
N ASP A 67 -11.50 -2.17 13.75
CA ASP A 67 -12.80 -2.69 13.34
C ASP A 67 -12.64 -3.62 12.13
N ASP A 68 -13.36 -4.76 12.14
CA ASP A 68 -13.22 -5.92 11.24
C ASP A 68 -13.49 -5.63 9.75
N GLN A 69 -13.73 -4.37 9.36
CA GLN A 69 -14.14 -3.95 8.02
C GLN A 69 -13.10 -3.10 7.28
N SER A 70 -11.92 -2.82 7.87
CA SER A 70 -10.90 -2.01 7.22
C SER A 70 -9.88 -2.85 6.46
N PHE A 71 -9.56 -2.45 5.22
CA PHE A 71 -8.54 -3.09 4.41
C PHE A 71 -7.19 -2.36 4.52
N PRO A 72 -6.05 -3.07 4.39
CA PRO A 72 -4.74 -2.44 4.31
C PRO A 72 -4.62 -1.44 3.17
N LYS A 73 -4.03 -0.28 3.47
CA LYS A 73 -3.83 0.88 2.59
C LYS A 73 -2.35 1.11 2.27
N THR A 74 -1.51 0.12 2.55
CA THR A 74 -0.04 0.17 2.39
C THR A 74 0.38 0.54 0.97
N SER A 75 -0.31 0.03 -0.04
CA SER A 75 -0.04 0.34 -1.46
C SER A 75 -0.18 1.83 -1.78
N ILE A 76 -1.24 2.50 -1.28
CA ILE A 76 -1.44 3.95 -1.48
C ILE A 76 -0.26 4.72 -0.89
N LEU A 77 0.16 4.38 0.32
CA LEU A 77 1.30 5.02 0.95
C LEU A 77 2.55 4.88 0.07
N ILE A 78 2.86 3.67 -0.42
CA ILE A 78 4.02 3.44 -1.28
C ILE A 78 3.93 4.23 -2.59
N ILE A 79 2.75 4.29 -3.21
CA ILE A 79 2.51 5.09 -4.43
C ILE A 79 2.77 6.56 -4.17
N ILE A 80 2.23 7.13 -3.08
CA ILE A 80 2.44 8.54 -2.71
C ILE A 80 3.93 8.82 -2.47
N LEU A 81 4.61 7.96 -1.71
CA LEU A 81 6.05 8.08 -1.49
C LEU A 81 6.82 8.04 -2.81
N GLY A 82 6.40 7.20 -3.75
CA GLY A 82 6.94 7.13 -5.10
C GLY A 82 6.75 8.42 -5.89
N VAL A 83 5.54 8.98 -5.90
CA VAL A 83 5.26 10.25 -6.60
C VAL A 83 6.10 11.39 -6.01
N ILE A 84 6.17 11.51 -4.69
CA ILE A 84 7.00 12.52 -4.01
C ILE A 84 8.47 12.38 -4.43
N PHE A 85 8.98 11.15 -4.47
CA PHE A 85 10.35 10.91 -4.90
C PHE A 85 10.57 11.30 -6.37
N LEU A 86 9.67 10.91 -7.28
CA LEU A 86 9.73 11.23 -8.70
C LEU A 86 9.60 12.74 -8.99
N GLN A 87 8.92 13.50 -8.11
CA GLN A 87 8.81 14.96 -8.18
C GLN A 87 9.99 15.71 -7.53
N GLY A 88 11.06 15.01 -7.11
CA GLY A 88 12.24 15.65 -6.54
C GLY A 88 12.20 15.80 -5.02
N ASN A 89 11.50 14.89 -4.33
CA ASN A 89 11.32 14.80 -2.86
C ASN A 89 10.31 15.80 -2.26
N CYS A 90 9.58 16.51 -3.11
CA CYS A 90 8.44 17.32 -2.73
C CYS A 90 7.42 17.26 -3.88
N ALA A 91 6.15 17.01 -3.58
CA ALA A 91 5.09 17.00 -4.58
C ALA A 91 3.92 17.87 -4.16
N ASN A 92 3.43 18.72 -5.06
CA ASN A 92 2.18 19.44 -4.86
C ASN A 92 1.02 18.45 -4.65
N GLU A 93 0.09 18.80 -3.77
CA GLU A 93 -1.09 17.99 -3.46
C GLU A 93 -1.89 17.67 -4.73
N GLU A 94 -1.98 18.60 -5.68
CA GLU A 94 -2.67 18.39 -6.95
C GLU A 94 -2.06 17.25 -7.79
N VAL A 95 -0.74 17.11 -7.78
CA VAL A 95 -0.05 16.04 -8.52
C VAL A 95 -0.30 14.68 -7.87
N ILE A 96 -0.35 14.63 -6.54
CA ILE A 96 -0.72 13.41 -5.80
C ILE A 96 -2.14 12.97 -6.21
N TRP A 97 -3.10 13.89 -6.21
CA TRP A 97 -4.47 13.58 -6.60
C TRP A 97 -4.61 13.20 -8.07
N GLU A 98 -3.83 13.81 -8.97
CA GLU A 98 -3.81 13.43 -10.38
C GLU A 98 -3.40 11.96 -10.56
N VAL A 99 -2.31 11.54 -9.91
CA VAL A 99 -1.85 10.15 -9.98
C VAL A 99 -2.86 9.18 -9.36
N LEU A 100 -3.39 9.51 -8.17
CA LEU A 100 -4.38 8.67 -7.49
C LEU A 100 -5.69 8.53 -8.28
N SER A 101 -6.07 9.56 -9.04
CA SER A 101 -7.24 9.50 -9.91
C SER A 101 -7.11 8.45 -11.02
N GLY A 102 -5.88 8.21 -11.48
CA GLY A 102 -5.56 7.19 -12.49
C GLY A 102 -5.85 5.76 -12.03
N ILE A 103 -5.87 5.52 -10.71
CA ILE A 103 -6.24 4.24 -10.09
C ILE A 103 -7.62 4.28 -9.42
N GLY A 104 -8.43 5.30 -9.70
CA GLY A 104 -9.81 5.40 -9.22
C GLY A 104 -9.97 5.94 -7.79
N VAL A 105 -8.93 6.53 -7.20
CA VAL A 105 -8.96 7.13 -5.85
C VAL A 105 -9.13 8.64 -5.95
N TYR A 106 -10.15 9.20 -5.30
CA TYR A 106 -10.53 10.61 -5.44
C TYR A 106 -10.80 11.25 -4.07
N ALA A 107 -10.33 12.49 -3.88
CA ALA A 107 -10.64 13.27 -2.69
C ALA A 107 -12.16 13.47 -2.51
N GLY A 108 -12.65 13.31 -1.28
CA GLY A 108 -14.06 13.52 -0.92
C GLY A 108 -15.01 12.44 -1.45
N ARG A 109 -14.50 11.32 -1.95
CA ARG A 109 -15.29 10.15 -2.36
C ARG A 109 -14.85 8.93 -1.58
N GLU A 110 -15.83 8.19 -1.05
CA GLU A 110 -15.56 6.93 -0.38
C GLU A 110 -15.07 5.88 -1.40
N HIS A 111 -13.89 5.32 -1.17
CA HIS A 111 -13.37 4.19 -1.93
C HIS A 111 -13.62 2.89 -1.15
N PHE A 112 -14.10 1.84 -1.82
CA PHE A 112 -14.46 0.57 -1.17
C PHE A 112 -13.32 -0.03 -0.33
N VAL A 113 -12.07 0.08 -0.81
CA VAL A 113 -10.89 -0.44 -0.10
C VAL A 113 -10.27 0.61 0.83
N TYR A 114 -10.24 1.88 0.43
CA TYR A 114 -9.38 2.88 1.05
C TYR A 114 -10.14 3.85 1.96
N GLY A 115 -11.47 3.73 2.01
CA GLY A 115 -12.36 4.69 2.63
C GLY A 115 -12.29 6.06 1.96
N GLU A 116 -12.59 7.13 2.70
CA GLU A 116 -12.30 8.49 2.26
C GLU A 116 -10.77 8.75 2.28
N PRO A 117 -10.13 8.97 1.12
CA PRO A 117 -8.67 9.00 1.03
C PRO A 117 -8.05 10.32 1.51
N ARG A 118 -8.79 11.44 1.53
CA ARG A 118 -8.23 12.75 1.89
C ARG A 118 -7.76 12.74 3.34
N LYS A 119 -8.63 12.31 4.26
CA LYS A 119 -8.27 12.19 5.68
C LYS A 119 -7.04 11.28 5.87
N PHE A 120 -7.04 10.12 5.22
CA PHE A 120 -5.92 9.19 5.32
C PHE A 120 -4.59 9.83 4.93
N ILE A 121 -4.57 10.57 3.82
CA ILE A 121 -3.34 11.16 3.28
C ILE A 121 -2.88 12.39 4.08
N THR A 122 -3.80 13.31 4.39
CA THR A 122 -3.44 14.61 4.98
C THR A 122 -3.44 14.62 6.50
N GLU A 123 -4.04 13.62 7.15
CA GLU A 123 -4.11 13.51 8.60
C GLU A 123 -3.42 12.24 9.10
N ASP A 124 -3.93 11.06 8.73
CA ASP A 124 -3.48 9.80 9.34
C ASP A 124 -2.00 9.52 9.02
N LEU A 125 -1.59 9.59 7.75
CA LEU A 125 -0.19 9.40 7.35
C LEU A 125 0.77 10.47 7.87
N VAL A 126 0.26 11.67 8.15
CA VAL A 126 1.03 12.76 8.77
C VAL A 126 1.23 12.49 10.25
N GLN A 127 0.19 12.05 10.96
CA GLN A 127 0.24 11.66 12.37
C GLN A 127 1.16 10.44 12.58
N GLU A 128 1.09 9.47 11.68
CA GLU A 128 1.97 8.29 11.69
C GLU A 128 3.42 8.61 11.27
N GLY A 129 3.70 9.83 10.82
CA GLY A 129 5.04 10.31 10.49
C GLY A 129 5.61 9.81 9.15
N TYR A 130 4.76 9.24 8.29
CA TYR A 130 5.16 8.85 6.94
C TYR A 130 5.20 10.03 5.96
N LEU A 131 4.34 11.02 6.17
CA LEU A 131 4.26 12.21 5.33
C LEU A 131 4.42 13.48 6.15
N GLU A 132 4.98 14.50 5.53
CA GLU A 132 4.86 15.88 5.98
C GLU A 132 3.92 16.59 5.01
N TYR A 133 2.90 17.28 5.53
CA TYR A 133 1.94 18.06 4.76
C TYR A 133 2.06 19.53 5.15
N GLN A 134 2.48 20.37 4.21
CA GLN A 134 2.76 21.79 4.49
C GLN A 134 2.22 22.71 3.41
N GLN A 135 1.92 23.95 3.81
CA GLN A 135 1.48 24.98 2.87
C GLN A 135 2.69 25.56 2.13
N VAL A 136 2.58 25.70 0.80
CA VAL A 136 3.58 26.35 -0.04
C VAL A 136 3.70 27.83 0.36
N PRO A 137 4.90 28.32 0.72
CA PRO A 137 5.10 29.70 1.16
C PRO A 137 4.63 30.72 0.12
N ASN A 138 3.87 31.73 0.56
CA ASN A 138 3.37 32.82 -0.28
C ASN A 138 2.46 32.39 -1.45
N SER A 139 1.90 31.18 -1.41
CA SER A 139 0.89 30.74 -2.39
C SER A 139 -0.40 31.55 -2.25
N ASN A 140 -0.92 32.04 -3.38
CA ASN A 140 -2.24 32.69 -3.44
C ASN A 140 -2.96 32.29 -4.74
N PRO A 141 -4.00 31.44 -4.69
CA PRO A 141 -4.60 30.86 -3.47
C PRO A 141 -3.65 29.90 -2.71
N PRO A 142 -3.94 29.55 -1.44
CA PRO A 142 -3.15 28.57 -0.69
C PRO A 142 -2.99 27.25 -1.45
N GLN A 143 -1.75 26.80 -1.58
CA GLN A 143 -1.36 25.52 -2.14
C GLN A 143 -0.63 24.69 -1.09
N TYR A 144 -0.68 23.37 -1.21
CA TYR A 144 -0.07 22.44 -0.28
C TYR A 144 0.83 21.46 -1.00
N GLU A 145 1.86 21.01 -0.31
CA GLU A 145 2.83 20.06 -0.81
C GLU A 145 3.10 18.97 0.23
N LEU A 146 3.51 17.80 -0.27
CA LEU A 146 3.81 16.61 0.51
C LEU A 146 5.27 16.22 0.36
N LEU A 147 5.87 15.84 1.48
CA LEU A 147 7.22 15.32 1.59
C LEU A 147 7.21 13.98 2.34
N TRP A 148 8.30 13.23 2.22
CA TRP A 148 8.52 12.07 3.10
C TRP A 148 8.74 12.55 4.52
N GLY A 149 8.03 11.94 5.47
CA GLY A 149 8.25 12.15 6.89
C GLY A 149 9.40 11.29 7.44
N PRO A 150 9.76 11.50 8.72
CA PRO A 150 10.89 10.82 9.36
C PRO A 150 10.71 9.29 9.42
N ARG A 151 9.48 8.79 9.54
CA ARG A 151 9.22 7.35 9.58
C ARG A 151 9.40 6.70 8.21
N ALA A 152 8.97 7.36 7.13
CA ALA A 152 9.20 6.86 5.77
C ALA A 152 10.71 6.68 5.51
N HIS A 153 11.53 7.64 5.94
CA HIS A 153 13.00 7.54 5.84
C HIS A 153 13.62 6.45 6.72
N THR A 154 12.95 6.05 7.80
CA THR A 154 13.44 5.02 8.71
C THR A 154 13.06 3.61 8.24
N GLU A 155 11.84 3.44 7.73
CA GLU A 155 11.30 2.13 7.38
C GLU A 155 11.57 1.71 5.94
N THR A 156 11.83 2.65 5.03
CA THR A 156 12.10 2.34 3.63
C THR A 156 13.07 3.33 2.99
N SER A 157 13.48 3.01 1.77
CA SER A 157 14.36 3.81 0.93
C SER A 157 13.72 4.09 -0.42
N LYS A 158 14.21 5.13 -1.10
CA LYS A 158 13.78 5.49 -2.46
C LYS A 158 13.96 4.34 -3.45
N MET A 159 15.01 3.55 -3.28
CA MET A 159 15.27 2.39 -4.13
C MET A 159 14.22 1.30 -3.93
N GLU A 160 13.92 0.95 -2.68
CA GLU A 160 12.89 -0.04 -2.35
C GLU A 160 11.50 0.38 -2.86
N VAL A 161 11.16 1.67 -2.75
CA VAL A 161 9.92 2.22 -3.32
C VAL A 161 9.90 2.09 -4.84
N LEU A 162 10.99 2.38 -5.54
CA LEU A 162 11.07 2.18 -6.99
C LEU A 162 10.98 0.70 -7.37
N GLU A 163 11.65 -0.19 -6.64
CA GLU A 163 11.61 -1.64 -6.88
C GLU A 163 10.19 -2.17 -6.73
N PHE A 164 9.44 -1.68 -5.73
CA PHE A 164 8.02 -2.00 -5.56
C PHE A 164 7.21 -1.57 -6.79
N LEU A 165 7.37 -0.32 -7.23
CA LEU A 165 6.62 0.23 -8.37
C LEU A 165 7.02 -0.40 -9.71
N ALA A 166 8.23 -0.96 -9.83
CA ALA A 166 8.70 -1.63 -11.04
C ALA A 166 8.29 -3.11 -11.12
N LYS A 167 7.98 -3.74 -9.97
CA LYS A 167 7.41 -5.10 -9.91
C LYS A 167 5.92 -5.12 -10.27
N ALA A 168 5.29 -3.95 -10.21
CA ALA A 168 3.88 -3.73 -10.51
C ALA A 168 3.54 -3.78 -12.01
#